data_AF-A0A9E3BJF6-F1
#
_entry.id   AF-A0A9E3BJF6-F1
#
_cell.length_a   1.000
_cell.length_b   1.000
_cell.length_c   1.000
_cell.angle_alpha   90.00
_cell.angle_beta   90.00
_cell.angle_gamma   90.00
#
_symmetry.space_group_name_H-M   'P 1'
#
loop_
_entity.id
_entity.type
_entity.pdbx_description
1 polymer ?
#
loop_
_entity_poly.entity_id
_entity_poly.type
_entity_poly.pdbx_seq_one_letter_code
_entity_poly.pdbx_strand_id
1 'polypeptide(L)'
;MNPEPTDPPPTFSGSDAGTRIVEWLDAVLLDLREERISAAREALEGAGWRDGAAPGSVPPEILEATRRRIDLAAAALREPDPSPGDAEQALLMARSHFLPGG
;
A
#
# COMPACT_ATOMS: atom_id res chain seq x y z
N MET A 1 23.71 18.11 -3.12
CA MET A 1 22.49 17.67 -2.42
C MET A 1 22.59 16.16 -2.31
N ASN A 2 22.84 15.62 -1.11
CA ASN A 2 22.85 14.18 -0.87
C ASN A 2 21.39 13.70 -0.81
N PRO A 3 21.02 12.59 -1.47
CA PRO A 3 19.73 11.96 -1.22
C PRO A 3 19.68 11.55 0.26
N GLU A 4 18.57 11.84 0.94
CA GLU A 4 18.32 11.31 2.28
C GLU A 4 18.46 9.78 2.24
N PRO A 5 19.18 9.17 3.20
CA PRO A 5 19.15 7.72 3.36
C PRO A 5 17.71 7.31 3.66
N THR A 6 17.07 6.67 2.69
CA THR A 6 15.77 6.05 2.89
C THR A 6 16.06 4.81 3.72
N ASP A 7 15.85 4.89 5.03
CA ASP A 7 15.97 3.73 5.90
C ASP A 7 15.16 2.57 5.31
N PRO A 8 15.73 1.35 5.22
CA PRO A 8 14.96 0.20 4.76
C PRO A 8 13.76 0.05 5.69
N PRO A 9 12.53 0.00 5.16
CA PRO A 9 11.36 -0.06 6.00
C PRO A 9 11.39 -1.32 6.86
N PRO A 10 10.81 -1.28 8.07
CA PRO A 10 10.68 -2.48 8.88
C PRO A 10 9.88 -3.52 8.08
N THR A 11 10.28 -4.77 8.17
CA THR A 11 9.62 -5.89 7.52
C THR A 11 8.89 -6.72 8.56
N PHE A 12 7.60 -6.95 8.36
CA PHE A 12 6.76 -7.73 9.26
C PHE A 12 6.14 -8.90 8.50
N SER A 13 6.43 -10.13 8.93
CA SER A 13 5.82 -11.33 8.35
C SER A 13 5.19 -12.17 9.46
N GLY A 14 4.01 -12.77 9.20
CA GLY A 14 3.45 -13.80 10.07
C GLY A 14 2.27 -13.41 10.97
N SER A 15 1.41 -12.44 10.59
CA SER A 15 0.08 -12.31 11.22
C SER A 15 -1.06 -12.30 10.20
N ASP A 16 -2.21 -12.84 10.60
CA ASP A 16 -3.46 -12.82 9.81
C ASP A 16 -3.84 -11.40 9.38
N ALA A 17 -3.54 -10.40 10.22
CA ALA A 17 -3.76 -9.00 9.92
C ALA A 17 -2.86 -8.51 8.78
N GLY A 18 -1.57 -8.89 8.78
CA GLY A 18 -0.65 -8.58 7.68
C GLY A 18 -1.07 -9.25 6.38
N THR A 19 -1.48 -10.51 6.42
CA THR A 19 -1.97 -11.24 5.24
C THR A 19 -3.18 -10.56 4.61
N ARG A 20 -4.17 -10.13 5.41
CA ARG A 20 -5.35 -9.41 4.89
C ARG A 20 -4.99 -8.09 4.22
N ILE A 21 -4.03 -7.35 4.78
CA ILE A 21 -3.54 -6.11 4.16
C ILE A 21 -2.88 -6.42 2.81
N VAL A 22 -2.06 -7.48 2.72
CA VAL A 22 -1.44 -7.91 1.46
C VAL A 22 -2.49 -8.35 0.43
N GLU A 23 -3.48 -9.14 0.82
CA GLU A 23 -4.58 -9.56 -0.06
C GLU A 23 -5.36 -8.37 -0.60
N TRP A 24 -5.63 -7.38 0.24
CA TRP A 24 -6.27 -6.13 -0.19
C TRP A 24 -5.39 -5.34 -1.17
N LEU A 25 -4.09 -5.20 -0.88
CA LEU A 25 -3.14 -4.53 -1.79
C LEU A 25 -3.07 -5.24 -3.15
N ASP A 26 -3.06 -6.56 -3.16
CA ASP A 26 -3.02 -7.37 -4.38
C ASP A 26 -4.31 -7.22 -5.21
N ALA A 27 -5.47 -7.05 -4.57
CA ALA A 27 -6.72 -6.75 -5.25
C ALA A 27 -6.69 -5.36 -5.93
N VAL A 28 -6.19 -4.33 -5.24
CA VAL A 28 -6.06 -2.98 -5.83
C VAL A 28 -5.03 -2.96 -6.96
N LEU A 29 -3.92 -3.68 -6.82
CA LEU A 29 -2.92 -3.85 -7.87
C LEU A 29 -3.50 -4.53 -9.11
N LEU A 30 -4.35 -5.54 -8.93
CA LEU A 30 -5.06 -6.18 -10.03
C LEU A 30 -5.98 -5.19 -10.75
N ASP A 31 -6.77 -4.41 -10.01
CA ASP A 31 -7.63 -3.37 -10.57
C ASP A 31 -6.84 -2.36 -11.41
N LEU A 32 -5.66 -1.93 -10.94
CA LEU A 32 -4.77 -1.03 -11.70
C LEU A 32 -4.27 -1.66 -13.00
N ARG A 33 -3.84 -2.91 -12.95
CA ARG A 33 -3.30 -3.64 -14.12
C ARG A 33 -4.35 -3.96 -15.17
N GLU A 34 -5.60 -4.09 -14.74
CA GLU A 34 -6.76 -4.25 -15.63
C GLU A 34 -7.33 -2.90 -16.09
N GLU A 35 -6.62 -1.79 -15.87
CA GLU A 35 -7.04 -0.43 -16.23
C GLU A 35 -8.36 0.00 -15.57
N ARG A 36 -8.79 -0.67 -14.48
CA ARG A 36 -9.97 -0.33 -13.69
C ARG A 36 -9.66 0.79 -12.68
N ILE A 37 -9.16 1.92 -13.18
CA ILE A 37 -8.65 3.04 -12.38
C ILE A 37 -9.69 3.59 -11.39
N SER A 38 -10.97 3.68 -11.79
CA SER A 38 -12.03 4.14 -10.89
C SER A 38 -12.25 3.22 -9.68
N ALA A 39 -12.17 1.89 -9.89
CA ALA A 39 -12.32 0.91 -8.82
C ALA A 39 -11.12 0.93 -7.88
N ALA A 40 -9.90 0.98 -8.45
CA ALA A 40 -8.67 1.13 -7.66
C ALA A 40 -8.71 2.41 -6.80
N ARG A 41 -9.17 3.54 -7.36
CA ARG A 41 -9.32 4.80 -6.62
C ARG A 41 -10.32 4.68 -5.47
N GLU A 42 -11.50 4.14 -5.74
CA GLU A 42 -12.54 3.96 -4.72
C GLU A 42 -12.04 3.09 -3.57
N ALA A 43 -11.33 1.99 -3.88
CA ALA A 43 -10.72 1.15 -2.86
C ALA A 43 -9.72 1.91 -1.99
N LEU A 44 -8.79 2.67 -2.61
CA LEU A 44 -7.77 3.45 -1.91
C LEU A 44 -8.38 4.52 -0.99
N GLU A 45 -9.47 5.17 -1.41
CA GLU A 45 -10.15 6.20 -0.63
C GLU A 45 -11.05 5.64 0.49
N GLY A 46 -11.58 4.43 0.32
CA GLY A 46 -12.51 3.78 1.25
C GLY A 46 -11.90 3.25 2.55
N ALA A 47 -10.57 3.32 2.71
CA ALA A 47 -9.83 2.83 3.89
C ALA A 47 -10.06 1.35 4.26
N GLY A 48 -10.60 0.52 3.36
CA GLY A 48 -10.95 -0.89 3.61
C GLY A 48 -9.76 -1.78 3.97
N TRP A 49 -8.53 -1.33 3.67
CA TRP A 49 -7.29 -2.01 4.10
C TRP A 49 -7.07 -2.05 5.61
N ARG A 50 -7.78 -1.20 6.37
CA ARG A 50 -7.74 -1.20 7.84
C ARG A 50 -8.69 -2.23 8.45
N ASP A 51 -9.67 -2.70 7.68
CA ASP A 51 -10.63 -3.70 8.14
C ASP A 51 -9.92 -5.04 8.29
N GLY A 52 -9.78 -5.50 9.53
CA GLY A 52 -9.09 -6.76 9.86
C GLY A 52 -7.69 -6.61 10.44
N ALA A 53 -7.17 -5.38 10.56
CA ALA A 53 -6.00 -5.10 11.38
C ALA A 53 -6.43 -5.02 12.86
N ALA A 54 -6.43 -6.15 13.55
CA ALA A 54 -6.67 -6.14 14.99
C ALA A 54 -5.63 -5.23 15.68
N PRO A 55 -6.06 -4.39 16.65
CA PRO A 55 -5.14 -3.51 17.37
C PRO A 55 -3.96 -4.29 17.95
N GLY A 56 -2.74 -3.98 17.51
CA GLY A 56 -1.51 -4.62 17.98
C GLY A 56 -1.04 -5.85 17.19
N SER A 57 -1.77 -6.32 16.16
CA SER A 57 -1.34 -7.45 15.31
C SER A 57 -0.36 -7.08 14.20
N VAL A 58 -0.21 -5.79 13.92
CA VAL A 58 0.78 -5.23 13.00
C VAL A 58 1.47 -4.07 13.74
N PRO A 59 2.81 -3.95 13.69
CA PRO A 59 3.50 -2.84 14.33
C PRO A 59 3.00 -1.47 13.83
N PRO A 60 2.78 -0.48 14.71
CA PRO A 60 2.27 0.84 14.32
C PRO A 60 3.08 1.52 13.21
N GLU A 61 4.40 1.37 13.23
CA GLU A 61 5.33 1.91 12.24
C GLU A 61 5.11 1.31 10.84
N ILE A 62 4.76 0.03 10.76
CA ILE A 62 4.42 -0.66 9.52
C ILE A 62 3.09 -0.13 8.97
N LEU A 63 2.09 0.03 9.86
CA LEU A 63 0.79 0.57 9.47
C LEU A 63 0.90 2.01 8.98
N GLU A 64 1.71 2.84 9.64
CA GLU A 64 1.93 4.22 9.22
C GLU A 64 2.69 4.28 7.88
N ALA A 65 3.77 3.50 7.72
CA ALA A 65 4.50 3.43 6.47
C ALA A 65 3.61 2.96 5.31
N THR A 66 2.80 1.93 5.53
CA THR A 66 1.82 1.39 4.56
C THR A 66 0.76 2.42 4.21
N ARG A 67 0.20 3.10 5.21
CA ARG A 67 -0.76 4.19 5.00
C ARG A 67 -0.20 5.27 4.09
N ARG A 68 1.03 5.75 4.35
CA ARG A 68 1.65 6.80 3.53
C ARG A 68 1.75 6.38 2.07
N ARG A 69 2.04 5.10 1.80
CA ARG A 69 2.07 4.57 0.43
C ARG A 69 0.69 4.51 -0.22
N ILE A 70 -0.32 4.10 0.52
CA ILE A 70 -1.71 4.08 0.04
C ILE A 70 -2.19 5.51 -0.27
N ASP A 71 -1.87 6.47 0.59
CA ASP A 71 -2.19 7.90 0.38
C ASP A 71 -1.47 8.45 -0.88
N LEU A 72 -0.22 8.05 -1.12
CA LEU A 72 0.51 8.39 -2.35
C LEU A 72 -0.10 7.75 -3.59
N ALA A 73 -0.51 6.48 -3.52
CA ALA A 73 -1.19 5.81 -4.63
C ALA A 73 -2.52 6.49 -4.96
N ALA A 74 -3.31 6.84 -3.95
CA ALA A 74 -4.57 7.57 -4.12
C ALA A 74 -4.33 8.94 -4.78
N ALA A 75 -3.28 9.66 -4.36
CA ALA A 75 -2.90 10.94 -4.95
C ALA A 75 -2.46 10.81 -6.41
N ALA A 76 -1.69 9.76 -6.75
CA ALA A 76 -1.26 9.50 -8.12
C ALA A 76 -2.42 9.18 -9.08
N LEU A 77 -3.53 8.62 -8.57
CA LEU A 77 -4.74 8.38 -9.35
C LEU A 77 -5.74 9.54 -9.36
N ARG A 78 -5.44 10.65 -8.67
CA ARG A 78 -6.28 11.86 -8.73
C ARG A 78 -5.95 12.68 -9.97
N GLU A 79 -7.03 13.14 -10.61
CA GLU A 79 -7.10 13.93 -11.85
C GLU A 79 -6.28 15.25 -11.81
N PRO A 80 -5.90 15.81 -12.98
CA PRO A 80 -6.36 15.43 -14.34
C PRO A 80 -5.44 14.51 -15.17
N ASP A 81 -4.22 14.23 -14.72
CA ASP A 81 -3.29 13.33 -15.41
C ASP A 81 -2.86 12.21 -14.45
N PRO A 82 -3.70 11.17 -14.26
CA PRO A 82 -3.38 10.10 -13.33
C PRO A 82 -2.14 9.33 -13.81
N SER A 83 -1.31 8.92 -12.85
CA SER A 83 -0.13 8.10 -13.08
C SER A 83 -0.32 6.70 -12.46
N PRO A 84 -0.88 5.74 -13.21
CA PRO A 84 -1.05 4.35 -12.74
C PRO A 84 0.28 3.70 -12.35
N GLY A 85 1.38 4.07 -13.02
CA GLY A 85 2.72 3.55 -12.71
C GLY A 85 3.22 3.99 -11.33
N ASP A 86 3.03 5.27 -10.97
CA ASP A 86 3.39 5.76 -9.64
C ASP A 86 2.51 5.15 -8.55
N ALA A 87 1.21 4.96 -8.85
CA ALA A 87 0.28 4.29 -7.95
C ALA A 87 0.67 2.82 -7.72
N GLU A 88 0.98 2.08 -8.78
CA GLU A 88 1.46 0.71 -8.69
C GLU A 88 2.76 0.62 -7.90
N GLN A 89 3.73 1.50 -8.17
CA GLN A 89 5.01 1.52 -7.44
C GLN A 89 4.79 1.79 -5.95
N ALA A 90 3.92 2.73 -5.59
CA ALA A 90 3.58 3.01 -4.21
C ALA A 90 2.96 1.78 -3.52
N LEU A 91 2.04 1.09 -4.18
CA LEU A 91 1.40 -0.13 -3.66
C LEU A 91 2.37 -1.30 -3.50
N LEU A 92 3.31 -1.48 -4.45
CA LEU A 92 4.36 -2.50 -4.34
C LEU A 92 5.27 -2.23 -3.13
N MET A 93 5.60 -0.97 -2.85
CA MET A 93 6.36 -0.59 -1.66
C MET A 93 5.54 -0.76 -0.37
N ALA A 94 4.23 -0.53 -0.41
CA ALA A 94 3.34 -0.83 0.73
C ALA A 94 3.35 -2.34 1.04
N ARG A 95 3.26 -3.16 -0.01
CA ARG A 95 3.27 -4.62 0.06
C ARG A 95 4.59 -5.16 0.60
N SER A 96 5.72 -4.57 0.23
CA SER A 96 7.04 -5.03 0.69
C SER A 96 7.26 -4.88 2.19
N HIS A 97 6.51 -4.03 2.89
CA HIS A 97 6.55 -3.97 4.36
C HIS A 97 6.09 -5.28 5.01
N PHE A 98 5.33 -6.11 4.28
CA PHE A 98 4.73 -7.35 4.78
C PHE A 98 5.41 -8.63 4.24
N LEU A 99 6.41 -8.49 3.38
CA LEU A 99 7.13 -9.61 2.78
C LEU A 99 8.54 -9.70 3.37
N PRO A 100 8.97 -10.87 3.90
CA PRO A 100 10.34 -11.03 4.37
C PRO A 100 11.31 -10.61 3.26
N GLY A 101 12.29 -9.76 3.61
CA GLY A 101 13.21 -9.16 2.65
C GLY A 101 13.80 -10.19 1.69
N GLY A 102 13.81 -9.84 0.41
CA GLY A 102 14.42 -10.63 -0.65
C GLY A 102 15.93 -10.81 -0.49
#